data_AF-A0A3B0W4I0-F1
#
_entry.id   AF-A0A3B0W4I0-F1
#
_cell.length_a   1.000
_cell.length_b   1.000
_cell.length_c   1.000
_cell.angle_alpha   90.00
_cell.angle_beta   90.00
_cell.angle_gamma   90.00
#
_symmetry.space_group_name_H-M   'P 1'
#
loop_
_entity.id
_entity.type
_entity.pdbx_description
1 polymer ?
#
loop_
_entity_poly.entity_id
_entity_poly.type
_entity_poly.pdbx_seq_one_letter_code
_entity_poly.pdbx_strand_id
1 'polypeptide(L)'
;DISNEGRGEYIICYTKDIELQIKKADEILPGFPKIDGINDILRFDIRHFLRKMAEPEQERFVIRDGQLAPLRCQKVYHVNLISRYKTVAPGISKENRHVRLILNQQGIRRLEEVKSV
;
A
#
# COMPACT_ATOMS: atom_id res chain seq x y z
N ASP A 1 2.80 -4.67 -14.61
CA ASP A 1 1.86 -3.92 -15.48
C ASP A 1 0.91 -3.09 -14.62
N ILE A 2 0.83 -1.77 -14.82
CA ILE A 2 0.04 -0.79 -14.03
C ILE A 2 -1.04 -0.17 -14.93
N SER A 3 -1.60 -0.94 -15.87
CA SER A 3 -2.59 -0.42 -16.81
C SER A 3 -4.00 -0.39 -16.18
N ASN A 4 -4.59 0.81 -16.07
CA ASN A 4 -5.89 1.05 -15.45
C ASN A 4 -7.06 1.15 -16.46
N GLU A 5 -7.00 0.42 -17.58
CA GLU A 5 -8.09 0.32 -18.58
C GLU A 5 -8.74 1.67 -18.99
N GLY A 6 -8.01 2.79 -18.93
CA GLY A 6 -8.51 4.12 -19.29
C GLY A 6 -9.43 4.82 -18.27
N ARG A 7 -9.62 4.29 -17.05
CA ARG A 7 -10.28 5.04 -15.97
C ARG A 7 -9.27 5.99 -15.31
N GLY A 8 -9.68 7.21 -14.98
CA GLY A 8 -8.84 8.12 -14.21
C GLY A 8 -8.63 7.57 -12.79
N GLU A 9 -7.40 7.65 -12.27
CA GLU A 9 -7.10 7.36 -10.86
C GLU A 9 -6.94 8.66 -10.07
N TYR A 10 -7.46 8.68 -8.84
CA TYR A 10 -7.11 9.72 -7.89
C TYR A 10 -5.82 9.34 -7.17
N ILE A 11 -4.75 10.06 -7.45
CA ILE A 11 -3.42 9.80 -6.89
C ILE A 11 -3.15 10.77 -5.74
N ILE A 12 -2.85 10.21 -4.56
CA ILE A 12 -2.34 10.96 -3.42
C ILE A 12 -0.85 10.64 -3.32
N CYS A 13 -0.01 11.68 -3.44
CA CYS A 13 1.44 11.54 -3.39
C CYS A 13 1.99 12.12 -2.09
N TYR A 14 2.87 11.38 -1.42
CA TYR A 14 3.61 11.83 -0.24
C TYR A 14 5.10 11.51 -0.45
N THR A 15 5.94 12.51 -0.22
CA THR A 15 7.41 12.38 -0.28
C THR A 15 7.98 12.80 1.07
N LYS A 16 8.94 12.02 1.56
CA LYS A 16 9.68 12.29 2.80
C LYS A 16 11.16 12.11 2.54
N ASP A 17 11.92 13.17 2.78
CA ASP A 17 13.37 13.13 2.74
C ASP A 17 13.91 12.96 4.17
N ILE A 18 14.89 12.08 4.33
CA ILE A 18 15.54 11.79 5.60
C ILE A 18 17.03 12.00 5.42
N GLU A 19 17.61 12.92 6.19
CA GLU A 19 19.04 13.19 6.21
C GLU A 19 19.62 12.83 7.58
N LEU A 20 20.65 11.98 7.59
CA LEU A 20 21.35 11.56 8.81
C LEU A 20 22.74 12.21 8.88
N GLN A 21 22.96 13.06 9.88
CA GLN A 21 24.24 13.74 10.12
C GLN A 21 25.15 12.92 11.05
N ILE A 22 25.63 11.77 10.56
CA ILE A 22 26.40 10.80 11.39
C ILE A 22 27.84 11.25 11.63
N LYS A 23 28.41 12.12 10.77
CA LYS A 23 29.83 12.52 10.83
C LYS A 23 30.27 13.18 12.15
N LYS A 24 29.33 13.66 12.96
CA LYS A 24 29.61 14.29 14.26
C LYS A 24 29.31 13.37 15.46
N ALA A 25 28.81 12.15 15.23
CA ALA A 25 28.35 11.29 16.32
C ALA A 25 29.51 10.85 17.23
N ASP A 26 30.65 10.47 16.67
CA ASP A 26 31.84 10.09 17.43
C ASP A 26 32.50 11.29 18.16
N GLU A 27 32.39 12.50 17.60
CA GLU A 27 32.86 13.73 18.23
C GLU A 27 32.01 14.11 19.46
N ILE A 28 30.70 13.81 19.41
CA ILE A 28 29.73 14.13 20.46
C ILE A 28 29.67 13.02 21.52
N LEU A 29 29.80 11.76 21.11
CA LEU A 29 29.73 10.60 21.98
C LEU A 29 30.76 9.55 21.55
N PRO A 30 31.95 9.52 22.18
CA PRO A 30 32.95 8.48 21.93
C PRO A 30 32.36 7.08 22.17
N GLY A 31 32.51 6.18 21.20
CA GLY A 31 31.94 4.83 21.27
C GLY A 31 30.48 4.75 20.79
N PHE A 32 30.02 5.71 19.99
CA PHE A 32 28.70 5.67 19.38
C PHE A 32 28.51 4.38 18.57
N PRO A 33 27.41 3.63 18.76
CA PRO A 33 27.21 2.36 18.09
C PRO A 33 27.04 2.56 16.58
N LYS A 34 27.52 1.60 15.81
CA LYS A 34 27.32 1.56 14.36
C LYS A 34 25.81 1.56 14.06
N ILE A 35 25.38 2.46 13.16
CA ILE A 35 24.00 2.48 12.66
C ILE A 35 23.90 1.51 11.49
N ASP A 36 23.15 0.43 11.65
CA ASP A 36 22.96 -0.58 10.62
C ASP A 36 21.72 -0.34 9.74
N GLY A 37 20.85 0.61 10.09
CA GLY A 37 19.67 0.96 9.29
C GLY A 37 18.73 1.98 9.92
N ILE A 38 17.70 2.35 9.17
CA ILE A 38 16.61 3.24 9.60
C ILE A 38 15.31 2.44 9.54
N ASN A 39 14.52 2.48 10.62
CA ASN A 39 13.17 1.96 10.64
C ASN A 39 12.17 3.12 10.59
N ASP A 40 11.40 3.24 9.50
CA ASP A 40 10.37 4.27 9.35
C ASP A 40 8.96 3.65 9.39
N ILE A 41 8.13 4.08 10.34
CA ILE A 41 6.76 3.58 10.50
C ILE A 41 5.77 4.60 9.93
N LEU A 42 5.31 4.33 8.72
CA LEU A 42 4.25 5.11 8.08
C LEU A 42 2.87 4.60 8.51
N ARG A 43 1.96 5.54 8.83
CA ARG A 43 0.57 5.24 9.21
C ARG A 43 -0.37 6.02 8.31
N PHE A 44 -1.30 5.29 7.69
CA PHE A 44 -2.32 5.86 6.81
C PHE A 44 -3.71 5.65 7.43
N ASP A 45 -4.46 6.73 7.58
CA ASP A 45 -5.85 6.65 8.01
C ASP A 45 -6.75 6.36 6.80
N ILE A 46 -7.31 5.16 6.76
CA ILE A 46 -8.16 4.71 5.66
C ILE A 46 -9.64 5.05 5.84
N ARG A 47 -10.06 5.58 7.01
CA ARG A 47 -11.48 5.84 7.32
C ARG A 47 -12.14 6.78 6.32
N HIS A 48 -11.37 7.72 5.76
CA HIS A 48 -11.87 8.63 4.73
C HIS A 48 -12.36 7.89 3.48
N PHE A 49 -11.67 6.82 3.07
CA PHE A 49 -12.06 6.04 1.89
C PHE A 49 -13.33 5.22 2.12
N LEU A 50 -13.63 4.85 3.37
CA LEU A 50 -14.78 4.01 3.71
C LEU A 50 -16.12 4.77 3.65
N ARG A 51 -16.10 6.07 3.99
CA ARG A 51 -17.31 6.88 4.26
C ARG A 51 -18.33 6.99 3.13
N LYS A 52 -17.92 6.73 1.87
CA LYS A 52 -18.78 6.85 0.69
C LYS A 52 -18.84 5.56 -0.13
N MET A 53 -18.45 4.43 0.46
CA MET A 53 -18.59 3.14 -0.21
C MET A 53 -20.06 2.74 -0.29
N ALA A 54 -20.45 2.13 -1.41
CA ALA A 54 -21.81 1.60 -1.59
C ALA A 54 -22.02 0.37 -0.70
N GLU A 55 -23.29 -0.02 -0.48
CA GLU A 55 -23.65 -1.22 0.27
C GLU A 55 -22.82 -2.43 -0.20
N PRO A 56 -22.16 -3.14 0.75
CA PRO A 56 -21.20 -4.17 0.42
C PRO A 56 -21.91 -5.46 0.03
N GLU A 57 -23.10 -5.73 0.56
CA GLU A 57 -23.82 -6.96 0.22
C GLU A 57 -24.53 -6.81 -1.13
N GLN A 58 -24.24 -7.73 -2.04
CA GLN A 58 -24.88 -7.77 -3.34
C GLN A 58 -25.29 -9.19 -3.67
N GLU A 59 -26.55 -9.38 -4.03
CA GLU A 59 -27.01 -10.65 -4.59
C GLU A 59 -26.60 -10.75 -6.06
N ARG A 60 -26.06 -11.90 -6.42
CA ARG A 60 -25.72 -12.30 -7.79
C ARG A 60 -26.32 -13.67 -8.04
N PHE A 61 -26.49 -14.03 -9.29
CA PHE A 61 -26.91 -15.37 -9.67
C PHE A 61 -25.78 -16.06 -10.43
N VAL A 62 -25.55 -17.32 -10.11
CA VAL A 62 -24.57 -18.18 -10.77
C VAL A 62 -25.24 -19.49 -11.17
N ILE A 63 -24.74 -20.13 -12.22
CA ILE A 63 -25.17 -21.49 -12.56
C ILE A 63 -24.37 -22.47 -11.72
N ARG A 64 -25.05 -23.31 -10.94
CA ARG A 64 -24.50 -24.47 -10.23
C ARG A 64 -25.31 -25.69 -10.62
N ASP A 65 -24.63 -26.71 -11.13
CA ASP A 65 -25.26 -27.98 -11.55
C ASP A 65 -26.43 -27.79 -12.53
N GLY A 66 -26.28 -26.85 -13.47
CA GLY A 66 -27.31 -26.53 -14.47
C GLY A 66 -28.50 -25.72 -13.95
N GLN A 67 -28.50 -25.33 -12.66
CA GLN A 67 -29.55 -24.52 -12.05
C GLN A 67 -29.06 -23.13 -11.67
N LEU A 68 -29.96 -22.15 -11.76
CA LEU A 68 -29.70 -20.78 -11.32
C LEU A 68 -29.76 -20.72 -9.79
N ALA A 69 -28.65 -20.40 -9.14
CA ALA A 69 -28.53 -20.30 -7.70
C ALA A 69 -28.16 -18.87 -7.27
N PRO A 70 -28.79 -18.32 -6.21
CA PRO A 70 -28.36 -17.03 -5.64
C PRO A 70 -27.02 -17.18 -4.93
N LEU A 71 -26.19 -16.15 -5.06
CA LEU A 71 -24.87 -16.02 -4.46
C LEU A 71 -24.78 -14.64 -3.81
N ARG A 72 -24.59 -14.62 -2.49
CA ARG A 72 -24.28 -13.39 -1.77
C ARG A 72 -22.81 -13.05 -1.95
N CYS A 73 -22.57 -11.92 -2.60
CA CYS A 73 -21.25 -11.37 -2.85
C CYS A 73 -21.01 -10.14 -1.99
N GLN A 74 -19.74 -9.86 -1.73
CA GLN A 74 -19.29 -8.66 -1.04
C GLN A 74 -18.59 -7.74 -2.04
N LYS A 75 -19.06 -6.51 -2.19
CA LYS A 75 -18.39 -5.47 -2.98
C LYS A 75 -17.11 -5.05 -2.27
N VAL A 76 -16.01 -5.08 -3.00
CA VAL A 76 -14.69 -4.65 -2.52
C VAL A 76 -14.14 -3.53 -3.37
N TYR A 77 -13.26 -2.74 -2.76
CA TYR A 77 -12.61 -1.58 -3.35
C TYR A 77 -11.10 -1.74 -3.20
N HIS A 78 -10.36 -1.56 -4.28
CA HIS A 78 -8.91 -1.70 -4.27
C HIS A 78 -8.24 -0.33 -4.14
N VAL A 79 -7.30 -0.21 -3.21
CA VAL A 79 -6.41 0.94 -3.06
C VAL A 79 -4.99 0.44 -3.28
N ASN A 80 -4.30 1.02 -4.27
CA ASN A 80 -2.90 0.70 -4.54
C ASN A 80 -2.00 1.60 -3.68
N LEU A 81 -1.12 0.99 -2.89
CA LEU A 81 -0.07 1.67 -2.15
C LEU A 81 1.27 1.35 -2.81
N ILE A 82 1.89 2.36 -3.40
CA ILE A 82 3.17 2.24 -4.11
C ILE A 82 4.21 3.03 -3.34
N SER A 83 5.20 2.34 -2.77
CA SER A 83 6.31 2.94 -2.05
C SER A 83 7.57 2.84 -2.90
N ARG A 84 8.26 3.98 -3.06
CA ARG A 84 9.52 4.06 -3.79
C ARG A 84 10.60 4.59 -2.86
N TYR A 85 11.58 3.75 -2.57
CA TYR A 85 12.74 4.12 -1.76
C TYR A 85 13.93 4.41 -2.69
N LYS A 86 14.62 5.51 -2.41
CA LYS A 86 15.82 5.91 -3.14
C LYS A 86 16.88 6.34 -2.15
N THR A 87 18.08 5.81 -2.31
CA THR A 87 19.27 6.27 -1.59
C THR A 87 20.04 7.25 -2.48
N VAL A 88 20.58 8.32 -1.88
CA VAL A 88 21.36 9.35 -2.59
C VAL A 88 22.79 8.87 -2.89
N ALA A 89 23.27 7.83 -2.21
CA ALA A 89 24.60 7.27 -2.40
C ALA A 89 24.74 6.57 -3.79
N PRO A 90 25.88 6.76 -4.48
CA PRO A 90 26.11 6.17 -5.79
C PRO A 90 26.16 4.64 -5.73
N GLY A 91 25.40 3.97 -6.60
CA GLY A 91 25.49 2.52 -6.86
C GLY A 91 24.46 1.61 -6.19
N ILE A 92 23.47 2.10 -5.43
CA ILE A 92 22.54 1.21 -4.68
C ILE A 92 21.04 1.49 -4.92
N SER A 93 20.35 0.34 -5.08
CA SER A 93 18.93 0.00 -5.23
C SER A 93 17.85 1.09 -5.13
N LYS A 94 17.04 1.16 -6.18
CA LYS A 94 15.64 1.59 -6.08
C LYS A 94 14.82 0.39 -5.63
N GLU A 95 14.29 0.43 -4.42
CA GLU A 95 13.28 -0.54 -4.00
C GLU A 95 11.90 0.04 -4.28
N ASN A 96 11.09 -0.70 -5.04
CA ASN A 96 9.69 -0.39 -5.21
C ASN A 96 8.89 -1.49 -4.53
N ARG A 97 7.94 -1.09 -3.69
CA ARG A 97 6.98 -2.00 -3.07
C ARG A 97 5.59 -1.61 -3.51
N HIS A 98 4.82 -2.59 -3.97
CA HIS A 98 3.43 -2.41 -4.34
C HIS A 98 2.57 -3.33 -3.49
N VAL A 99 1.74 -2.71 -2.64
CA VAL A 99 0.74 -3.40 -1.85
C VAL A 99 -0.64 -2.97 -2.32
N ARG A 100 -1.52 -3.92 -2.58
CA ARG A 100 -2.93 -3.67 -2.84
C ARG A 100 -3.72 -3.90 -1.55
N LEU A 101 -4.36 -2.86 -1.07
CA LEU A 101 -5.32 -2.94 0.02
C LEU A 101 -6.69 -3.23 -0.58
N ILE A 102 -7.33 -4.30 -0.10
CA ILE A 102 -8.70 -4.65 -0.43
C ILE A 102 -9.57 -4.20 0.73
N LEU A 103 -10.46 -3.25 0.45
CA LEU A 103 -11.32 -2.60 1.43
C LEU A 103 -12.80 -2.91 1.16
N ASN A 104 -13.60 -2.84 2.21
CA ASN A 104 -15.05 -2.66 2.10
C ASN A 104 -15.53 -1.72 3.22
N GLN A 105 -16.84 -1.49 3.34
CA GLN A 105 -17.39 -0.58 4.36
C GLN A 105 -16.97 -0.93 5.80
N GLN A 106 -16.67 -2.21 6.10
CA GLN A 106 -16.21 -2.65 7.42
C GLN A 106 -14.70 -2.45 7.64
N GLY A 107 -13.95 -2.00 6.63
CA GLY A 107 -12.53 -1.70 6.71
C GLY A 107 -11.67 -2.58 5.79
N ILE A 108 -10.49 -2.97 6.30
CA ILE A 108 -9.52 -3.75 5.53
C ILE A 108 -9.94 -5.22 5.51
N ARG A 109 -10.14 -5.77 4.32
CA ARG A 109 -10.42 -7.20 4.11
C ARG A 109 -9.14 -8.01 3.92
N ARG A 110 -8.19 -7.47 3.15
CA ARG A 110 -6.94 -8.15 2.82
C ARG A 110 -5.88 -7.16 2.37
N LEU A 111 -4.62 -7.54 2.55
CA LEU A 111 -3.47 -6.92 1.91
C LEU A 111 -2.83 -7.94 0.98
N GLU A 112 -2.48 -7.51 -0.23
CA GLU A 112 -1.80 -8.33 -1.22
C GLU A 112 -0.52 -7.65 -1.67
N GLU A 113 0.59 -8.37 -1.65
CA GLU A 113 1.79 -7.91 -2.31
C GLU A 113 1.66 -8.17 -3.81
N VAL A 114 1.78 -7.10 -4.60
CA VAL A 114 1.70 -7.18 -6.05
C VAL A 114 3.13 -7.30 -6.58
N LYS A 115 3.48 -8.50 -7.04
CA LYS A 115 4.76 -8.73 -7.69
C LYS A 115 4.78 -7.99 -9.02
N SER A 116 5.83 -7.22 -9.26
CA SER A 116 6.09 -6.66 -10.58
C SER A 116 6.58 -7.81 -11.48
N VAL A 117 5.79 -8.16 -12.49
CA VAL A 117 6.22 -9.00 -13.62
C VAL A 117 7.04 -8.15 -14.57
#